data_AF-A0A1X7S5M8-F1
#
_entry.id   AF-A0A1X7S5M8-F1
#
_cell.length_a   1.000
_cell.length_b   1.000
_cell.length_c   1.000
_cell.angle_alpha   90.00
_cell.angle_beta   90.00
_cell.angle_gamma   90.00
#
_symmetry.space_group_name_H-M   'P 1'
#
loop_
_entity.id
_entity.type
_entity.pdbx_description
1 polymer ?
#
loop_
_entity_poly.entity_id
_entity_poly.type
_entity_poly.pdbx_seq_one_letter_code
_entity_poly.pdbx_strand_id
1 'polypeptide(L)'
;MRKPEDDSEFNGIRASWPLSETIGYSKLDFVREETRIRLASWAFIMDSCFAIMFNSCPLITISEMQTGFQCREDVFEAESEAAFDTLVSYRNLRSRHTPAQIFKDILLDGWTPEAYANIDATGLGIVICALQSQTMIARHWSLLPATQSTILRTADRWEQLWHSLTERDGSEGPPLKGFTKNNEELCSFVRMLIRAGNAEVTGCRYTTIQPTDDIGHLNQFLKRFGAV
;
A
#
# COMPACT_ATOMS: atom_id res chain seq x y z
N MET A 1 -12.93 -16.82 46.27
CA MET A 1 -13.90 -17.27 45.24
C MET A 1 -14.58 -16.04 44.67
N ARG A 2 -14.13 -15.60 43.49
CA ARG A 2 -14.72 -14.52 42.68
C ARG A 2 -14.99 -15.17 41.31
N LYS A 3 -16.21 -15.02 40.78
CA LYS A 3 -16.65 -15.62 39.51
C LYS A 3 -15.75 -15.17 38.35
N PRO A 4 -15.53 -16.00 37.32
CA PRO A 4 -14.89 -15.56 36.09
C PRO A 4 -15.89 -14.71 35.30
N GLU A 5 -15.48 -13.50 34.93
CA GLU A 5 -16.16 -12.70 33.92
C GLU A 5 -15.70 -13.16 32.54
N ASP A 6 -16.67 -13.18 31.63
CA ASP A 6 -16.67 -13.80 30.31
C ASP A 6 -15.95 -12.86 29.32
N ASP A 7 -14.68 -13.14 29.02
CA ASP A 7 -13.88 -12.43 28.01
C ASP A 7 -14.29 -12.89 26.59
N SER A 8 -15.51 -12.55 26.18
CA SER A 8 -16.01 -12.88 24.83
C SER A 8 -16.64 -11.70 24.09
N GLU A 9 -16.05 -10.51 24.14
CA GLU A 9 -16.45 -9.40 23.26
C GLU A 9 -15.23 -8.65 22.70
N PHE A 10 -14.40 -9.34 21.91
CA PHE A 10 -13.51 -8.69 20.95
C PHE A 10 -13.35 -9.56 19.71
N ASN A 11 -14.47 -9.92 19.08
CA ASN A 11 -14.43 -10.44 17.72
C ASN A 11 -14.40 -9.26 16.75
N GLY A 12 -13.24 -9.11 16.12
CA GLY A 12 -12.93 -8.04 15.19
C GLY A 12 -13.95 -7.90 14.07
N ILE A 13 -14.12 -6.66 13.63
CA ILE A 13 -14.81 -6.28 12.41
C ILE A 13 -14.01 -6.87 11.25
N ARG A 14 -14.27 -8.15 10.93
CA ARG A 14 -13.91 -8.74 9.65
C ARG A 14 -14.88 -8.12 8.63
N ALA A 15 -14.41 -7.10 7.92
CA ALA A 15 -15.10 -6.61 6.73
C ALA A 15 -14.92 -7.62 5.58
N SER A 16 -15.48 -8.82 5.74
CA SER A 16 -15.81 -9.67 4.60
C SER A 16 -17.13 -9.16 4.05
N TRP A 17 -17.12 -8.65 2.82
CA TRP A 17 -18.33 -8.30 2.08
C TRP A 17 -19.35 -9.45 2.14
N PRO A 18 -20.63 -9.20 2.50
CA PRO A 18 -21.67 -10.16 2.21
C PRO A 18 -21.84 -10.20 0.69
N LEU A 19 -21.54 -11.35 0.11
CA LEU A 19 -21.95 -11.68 -1.25
C LEU A 19 -23.49 -11.67 -1.26
N SER A 20 -24.06 -10.75 -2.04
CA SER A 20 -25.42 -10.79 -2.60
C SER A 20 -26.43 -11.68 -1.86
N GLU A 21 -27.10 -11.14 -0.84
CA GLU A 21 -28.46 -11.51 -0.41
C GLU A 21 -28.83 -10.75 0.87
N THR A 22 -29.04 -9.43 0.80
CA THR A 22 -29.89 -8.72 1.78
C THR A 22 -30.18 -7.30 1.31
N ILE A 23 -31.44 -7.07 0.91
CA ILE A 23 -32.30 -5.95 1.30
C ILE A 23 -31.54 -4.69 1.80
N GLY A 24 -31.47 -3.64 0.98
CA GLY A 24 -31.38 -2.26 1.47
C GLY A 24 -30.01 -1.56 1.52
N TYR A 25 -28.99 -1.99 0.79
CA TYR A 25 -27.78 -1.16 0.65
C TYR A 25 -28.04 0.03 -0.29
N SER A 26 -28.21 1.23 0.28
CA SER A 26 -28.45 2.43 -0.50
C SER A 26 -27.16 2.94 -1.16
N LYS A 27 -27.27 3.65 -2.31
CA LYS A 27 -26.12 4.34 -2.94
C LYS A 27 -25.38 5.24 -1.94
N LEU A 28 -26.10 5.84 -0.98
CA LEU A 28 -25.53 6.66 0.08
C LEU A 28 -24.62 5.84 1.01
N ASP A 29 -25.01 4.63 1.38
CA ASP A 29 -24.19 3.75 2.23
C ASP A 29 -22.93 3.30 1.49
N PHE A 30 -23.05 3.00 0.19
CA PHE A 30 -21.89 2.73 -0.66
C PHE A 30 -20.92 3.92 -0.69
N VAL A 31 -21.40 5.13 -1.01
CA VAL A 31 -20.56 6.34 -1.10
C VAL A 31 -19.89 6.62 0.23
N ARG A 32 -20.61 6.48 1.34
CA ARG A 32 -20.06 6.69 2.69
C ARG A 32 -18.90 5.73 2.96
N GLU A 33 -19.09 4.45 2.69
CA GLU A 33 -18.08 3.43 2.95
C GLU A 33 -16.87 3.58 2.01
N GLU A 34 -17.12 3.77 0.73
CA GLU A 34 -16.07 3.98 -0.27
C GLU A 34 -15.26 5.26 0.03
N THR A 35 -15.90 6.32 0.52
CA THR A 35 -15.22 7.54 0.99
C THR A 35 -14.26 7.24 2.14
N ARG A 36 -14.65 6.39 3.11
CA ARG A 36 -13.76 5.98 4.21
C ARG A 36 -12.56 5.19 3.71
N ILE A 37 -12.79 4.24 2.78
CA ILE A 37 -11.73 3.44 2.17
C ILE A 37 -10.72 4.35 1.45
N ARG A 38 -11.22 5.28 0.62
CA ARG A 38 -10.40 6.26 -0.11
C ARG A 38 -9.64 7.17 0.84
N LEU A 39 -10.28 7.71 1.87
CA LEU A 39 -9.64 8.58 2.86
C LEU A 39 -8.51 7.84 3.61
N ALA A 40 -8.76 6.62 4.08
CA ALA A 40 -7.75 5.82 4.76
C ALA A 40 -6.55 5.52 3.84
N SER A 41 -6.82 5.14 2.60
CA SER A 41 -5.79 4.85 1.60
C SER A 41 -4.93 6.08 1.30
N TRP A 42 -5.55 7.25 1.09
CA TRP A 42 -4.82 8.47 0.80
C TRP A 42 -4.06 8.99 2.01
N ALA A 43 -4.62 8.89 3.22
CA ALA A 43 -3.90 9.23 4.45
C ALA A 43 -2.63 8.37 4.60
N PHE A 44 -2.74 7.06 4.36
CA PHE A 44 -1.60 6.14 4.40
C PHE A 44 -0.54 6.45 3.34
N ILE A 45 -0.96 6.68 2.08
CA ILE A 45 -0.04 7.03 0.98
C ILE A 45 0.69 8.34 1.31
N MET A 46 -0.02 9.35 1.83
CA MET A 46 0.57 10.64 2.18
C MET A 46 1.53 10.52 3.36
N ASP A 47 1.18 9.76 4.39
CA ASP A 47 2.07 9.47 5.52
C ASP A 47 3.38 8.80 5.06
N SER A 48 3.27 7.76 4.22
CA SER A 48 4.44 7.10 3.60
C SER A 48 5.29 8.08 2.78
N CYS A 49 4.65 8.93 1.96
CA CYS A 49 5.36 9.93 1.17
C CYS A 49 6.08 10.95 2.05
N PHE A 50 5.43 11.45 3.11
CA PHE A 50 6.02 12.42 4.01
C PHE A 50 7.16 11.83 4.84
N ALA A 51 7.01 10.59 5.31
CA ALA A 51 8.09 9.86 5.99
C ALA A 51 9.35 9.81 5.12
N ILE A 52 9.18 9.53 3.83
CA ILE A 52 10.28 9.55 2.87
C ILE A 52 10.82 10.97 2.72
N MET A 53 10.00 11.93 2.29
CA MET A 53 10.45 13.29 1.94
C MET A 53 11.17 14.00 3.08
N PHE A 54 10.73 13.76 4.30
CA PHE A 54 11.26 14.40 5.51
C PHE A 54 12.21 13.48 6.30
N ASN A 55 12.54 12.31 5.76
CA ASN A 55 13.37 11.28 6.40
C ASN A 55 12.95 11.02 7.86
N SER A 56 11.65 10.93 8.09
CA SER A 56 11.03 10.70 9.40
C SER A 56 10.43 9.29 9.49
N CYS A 57 10.05 8.89 10.70
CA CYS A 57 9.31 7.65 10.90
C CYS A 57 7.86 7.86 10.39
N PRO A 58 7.32 6.94 9.58
CA PRO A 58 5.89 6.96 9.26
C PRO A 58 5.05 6.80 10.52
N LEU A 59 3.87 7.41 10.53
CA LEU A 59 2.94 7.41 11.65
C LEU A 59 1.83 6.36 11.50
N ILE A 60 1.47 6.01 10.26
CA ILE A 60 0.40 5.07 9.96
C ILE A 60 1.00 3.73 9.56
N THR A 61 0.59 2.67 10.24
CA THR A 61 1.04 1.32 9.92
C THR A 61 0.09 0.63 8.94
N ILE A 62 0.63 -0.22 8.06
CA ILE A 62 -0.21 -1.00 7.14
C ILE A 62 -1.18 -1.95 7.88
N SER A 63 -0.89 -2.34 9.12
CA SER A 63 -1.82 -3.12 9.95
C SER A 63 -3.11 -2.39 10.30
N GLU A 64 -3.12 -1.05 10.23
CA GLU A 64 -4.33 -0.24 10.40
C GLU A 64 -5.20 -0.23 9.14
N MET A 65 -4.65 -0.59 7.97
CA MET A 65 -5.35 -0.67 6.69
C MET A 65 -6.15 -1.99 6.58
N GLN A 66 -7.17 -2.13 7.43
CA GLN A 66 -8.09 -3.26 7.45
C GLN A 66 -9.22 -3.14 6.40
N THR A 67 -9.29 -2.01 5.71
CA THR A 67 -10.23 -1.76 4.64
C THR A 67 -9.86 -2.51 3.36
N GLY A 68 -10.86 -2.74 2.49
CA GLY A 68 -10.62 -3.27 1.15
C GLY A 68 -9.99 -2.25 0.21
N PHE A 69 -9.81 -2.62 -1.05
CA PHE A 69 -9.38 -1.69 -2.09
C PHE A 69 -10.49 -0.71 -2.50
N GLN A 70 -10.05 0.46 -2.97
CA GLN A 70 -10.90 1.45 -3.60
C GLN A 70 -11.63 0.84 -4.81
N CYS A 71 -12.85 1.30 -5.10
CA CYS A 71 -13.47 1.06 -6.40
C CYS A 71 -12.79 1.89 -7.49
N ARG A 72 -13.07 1.53 -8.75
CA ARG A 72 -12.77 2.37 -9.90
C ARG A 72 -13.45 3.74 -9.76
N GLU A 73 -12.78 4.77 -10.26
CA GLU A 73 -13.26 6.15 -10.15
C GLU A 73 -14.65 6.35 -10.75
N ASP A 74 -14.90 5.75 -11.92
CA ASP A 74 -16.18 5.86 -12.61
C ASP A 74 -17.36 5.25 -11.84
N VAL A 75 -17.10 4.23 -11.01
CA VAL A 75 -18.11 3.67 -10.10
C VAL A 75 -18.42 4.64 -8.96
N PHE A 76 -17.40 5.30 -8.42
CA PHE A 76 -17.58 6.27 -7.33
C PHE A 76 -18.26 7.56 -7.82
N GLU A 77 -17.86 8.04 -9.00
CA GLU A 77 -18.36 9.27 -9.62
C GLU A 77 -19.65 9.07 -10.44
N ALA A 78 -20.26 7.89 -10.39
CA ALA A 78 -21.47 7.58 -11.16
C ALA A 78 -22.60 8.60 -10.89
N GLU A 79 -22.99 9.34 -11.93
CA GLU A 79 -23.91 10.48 -11.83
C GLU A 79 -25.36 10.07 -11.51
N SER A 80 -25.76 8.84 -11.84
CA SER A 80 -27.11 8.32 -11.59
C SER A 80 -27.08 6.94 -10.90
N GLU A 81 -28.21 6.51 -10.33
CA GLU A 81 -28.35 5.16 -9.77
C GLU A 81 -28.27 4.10 -10.88
N ALA A 82 -28.89 4.33 -12.03
CA ALA A 82 -28.83 3.40 -13.17
C ALA A 82 -27.40 3.22 -13.70
N ALA A 83 -26.60 4.30 -13.77
CA ALA A 83 -25.19 4.22 -14.15
C ALA A 83 -24.37 3.43 -13.12
N PHE A 84 -24.62 3.68 -11.83
CA PHE A 84 -24.00 2.95 -10.73
C PHE A 84 -24.30 1.45 -10.80
N ASP A 85 -25.57 1.06 -10.91
CA ASP A 85 -26.00 -0.34 -10.98
C ASP A 85 -25.36 -1.05 -12.19
N THR A 86 -25.30 -0.37 -13.34
CA THR A 86 -24.64 -0.89 -14.54
C THR A 86 -23.15 -1.14 -14.28
N LEU A 87 -22.42 -0.16 -13.74
CA LEU A 87 -20.97 -0.27 -13.50
C LEU A 87 -20.63 -1.29 -12.41
N VAL A 88 -21.46 -1.41 -11.37
CA VAL A 88 -21.30 -2.42 -10.31
C VAL A 88 -21.57 -3.83 -10.85
N SER A 89 -22.42 -3.98 -11.87
CA SER A 89 -22.67 -5.28 -12.51
C SER A 89 -21.45 -5.82 -13.27
N TYR A 90 -20.62 -4.94 -13.83
CA TYR A 90 -19.36 -5.30 -14.53
C TYR A 90 -18.17 -5.52 -13.59
N ARG A 91 -18.41 -5.66 -12.29
CA ARG A 91 -17.37 -5.74 -11.27
C ARG A 91 -16.56 -7.02 -11.45
N ASN A 92 -15.28 -6.88 -11.79
CA ASN A 92 -14.28 -7.90 -11.49
C ASN A 92 -14.36 -8.16 -9.98
N LEU A 93 -14.56 -9.41 -9.58
CA LEU A 93 -14.59 -9.84 -8.18
C LEU A 93 -13.39 -9.18 -7.46
N ARG A 94 -13.68 -8.23 -6.55
CA ARG A 94 -12.64 -7.54 -5.78
C ARG A 94 -11.74 -8.60 -5.16
N SER A 95 -10.42 -8.34 -5.11
CA SER A 95 -9.53 -9.16 -4.31
C SER A 95 -10.14 -9.34 -2.93
N ARG A 96 -10.29 -10.59 -2.49
CA ARG A 96 -10.76 -10.89 -1.13
C ARG A 96 -9.75 -10.43 -0.07
N HIS A 97 -8.56 -10.05 -0.49
CA HIS A 97 -7.47 -9.61 0.36
C HIS A 97 -7.49 -8.10 0.54
N THR A 98 -7.24 -7.64 1.77
CA THR A 98 -6.96 -6.24 2.08
C THR A 98 -5.51 -5.89 1.71
N PRO A 99 -5.15 -4.61 1.56
CA PRO A 99 -3.75 -4.22 1.37
C PRO A 99 -2.82 -4.79 2.45
N ALA A 100 -3.28 -4.81 3.71
CA ALA A 100 -2.54 -5.39 4.83
C ALA A 100 -2.30 -6.90 4.68
N GLN A 101 -3.32 -7.63 4.24
CA GLN A 101 -3.21 -9.06 4.00
C GLN A 101 -2.22 -9.34 2.87
N ILE A 102 -2.31 -8.61 1.77
CA ILE A 102 -1.39 -8.76 0.63
C ILE A 102 0.05 -8.47 1.06
N PHE A 103 0.27 -7.34 1.75
CA PHE A 103 1.59 -6.98 2.25
C PHE A 103 2.16 -8.07 3.17
N LYS A 104 1.35 -8.59 4.08
CA LYS A 104 1.73 -9.71 4.96
C LYS A 104 2.10 -10.96 4.15
N ASP A 105 1.34 -11.29 3.12
CA ASP A 105 1.56 -12.49 2.33
C ASP A 105 2.83 -12.40 1.50
N ILE A 106 3.08 -11.26 0.81
CA ILE A 106 4.34 -11.06 0.05
C ILE A 106 5.57 -11.05 0.95
N LEU A 107 5.42 -10.73 2.24
CA LEU A 107 6.50 -10.77 3.24
C LEU A 107 6.88 -12.21 3.61
N LEU A 108 5.90 -13.12 3.64
CA LEU A 108 6.02 -14.50 4.10
C LEU A 108 6.32 -15.48 2.94
N ASP A 109 6.76 -16.69 3.26
CA ASP A 109 7.27 -17.66 2.26
C ASP A 109 6.19 -18.51 1.56
N GLY A 110 4.91 -18.34 1.91
CA GLY A 110 3.78 -19.05 1.30
C GLY A 110 3.07 -18.31 0.15
N TRP A 111 3.67 -17.23 -0.34
CA TRP A 111 3.11 -16.38 -1.39
C TRP A 111 3.16 -17.05 -2.78
N THR A 112 2.09 -16.89 -3.58
CA THR A 112 2.13 -17.15 -5.03
C THR A 112 1.50 -15.98 -5.80
N PRO A 113 2.06 -15.53 -6.94
CA PRO A 113 1.55 -14.36 -7.68
C PRO A 113 0.10 -14.49 -8.16
N GLU A 114 -0.34 -15.71 -8.45
CA GLU A 114 -1.65 -15.99 -9.04
C GLU A 114 -2.80 -15.62 -8.08
N ALA A 115 -2.58 -15.70 -6.77
CA ALA A 115 -3.56 -15.32 -5.76
C ALA A 115 -3.91 -13.82 -5.78
N TYR A 116 -3.16 -13.02 -6.55
CA TYR A 116 -3.21 -11.56 -6.55
C TYR A 116 -3.33 -10.96 -7.95
N ALA A 117 -3.68 -11.78 -8.95
CA ALA A 117 -3.91 -11.34 -10.33
C ALA A 117 -5.01 -10.27 -10.46
N ASN A 118 -5.90 -10.13 -9.47
CA ASN A 118 -7.00 -9.16 -9.52
C ASN A 118 -6.70 -7.83 -8.81
N ILE A 119 -5.47 -7.61 -8.35
CA ILE A 119 -5.07 -6.31 -7.78
C ILE A 119 -4.81 -5.32 -8.91
N ASP A 120 -5.29 -4.08 -8.75
CA ASP A 120 -5.04 -2.98 -9.69
C ASP A 120 -3.79 -2.16 -9.31
N ALA A 121 -3.44 -1.19 -10.16
CA ALA A 121 -2.24 -0.39 -9.97
C ALA A 121 -2.27 0.44 -8.68
N THR A 122 -3.46 0.93 -8.28
CA THR A 122 -3.67 1.66 -7.03
C THR A 122 -3.42 0.76 -5.82
N GLY A 123 -3.93 -0.47 -5.86
CA GLY A 123 -3.73 -1.45 -4.80
C GLY A 123 -2.27 -1.83 -4.62
N LEU A 124 -1.54 -2.08 -5.71
CA LEU A 124 -0.09 -2.29 -5.66
C LEU A 124 0.66 -1.03 -5.19
N GLY A 125 0.16 0.17 -5.52
CA GLY A 125 0.64 1.45 -5.01
C GLY A 125 0.61 1.53 -3.47
N ILE A 126 -0.49 1.09 -2.85
CA ILE A 126 -0.61 1.03 -1.38
C ILE A 126 0.40 0.02 -0.81
N VAL A 127 0.55 -1.13 -1.46
CA VAL A 127 1.48 -2.18 -1.00
C VAL A 127 2.94 -1.71 -1.07
N ILE A 128 3.34 -0.94 -2.09
CA ILE A 128 4.71 -0.40 -2.13
C ILE A 128 4.93 0.69 -1.08
N CYS A 129 3.94 1.54 -0.81
CA CYS A 129 3.99 2.46 0.34
C CYS A 129 4.19 1.71 1.65
N ALA A 130 3.53 0.56 1.85
CA ALA A 130 3.74 -0.26 3.04
C ALA A 130 5.17 -0.79 3.16
N LEU A 131 5.76 -1.24 2.06
CA LEU A 131 7.15 -1.67 2.06
C LEU A 131 8.12 -0.53 2.36
N GLN A 132 7.84 0.67 1.82
CA GLN A 132 8.61 1.88 2.10
C GLN A 132 8.54 2.28 3.56
N SER A 133 7.32 2.40 4.11
CA SER A 133 7.11 2.70 5.53
C SER A 133 7.81 1.68 6.42
N GLN A 134 7.70 0.37 6.11
CA GLN A 134 8.38 -0.67 6.87
C GLN A 134 9.91 -0.55 6.80
N THR A 135 10.45 -0.14 5.65
CA THR A 135 11.89 0.11 5.48
C THR A 135 12.34 1.31 6.31
N MET A 136 11.54 2.38 6.34
CA MET A 136 11.80 3.57 7.15
C MET A 136 11.76 3.26 8.65
N ILE A 137 10.77 2.49 9.10
CA ILE A 137 10.68 1.97 10.47
C ILE A 137 11.92 1.13 10.79
N ALA A 138 12.25 0.13 9.96
CA ALA A 138 13.40 -0.72 10.19
C ALA A 138 14.72 0.07 10.28
N ARG A 139 14.86 1.15 9.49
CA ARG A 139 15.98 2.09 9.62
C ARG A 139 15.96 2.81 10.96
N HIS A 140 14.87 3.49 11.31
CA HIS A 140 14.75 4.29 12.54
C HIS A 140 14.99 3.49 13.81
N TRP A 141 14.61 2.20 13.82
CA TRP A 141 14.78 1.31 14.95
C TRP A 141 16.06 0.46 14.88
N SER A 142 16.96 0.74 13.93
CA SER A 142 18.21 -0.01 13.71
C SER A 142 18.00 -1.52 13.46
N LEU A 143 16.83 -1.90 12.95
CA LEU A 143 16.46 -3.28 12.59
C LEU A 143 16.82 -3.64 11.14
N LEU A 144 17.24 -2.65 10.33
CA LEU A 144 17.53 -2.85 8.91
C LEU A 144 18.50 -4.02 8.62
N PRO A 145 19.62 -4.22 9.35
CA PRO A 145 20.52 -5.36 9.08
C PRO A 145 19.84 -6.72 9.27
N ALA A 146 18.89 -6.82 10.21
CA ALA A 146 18.16 -8.06 10.49
C ALA A 146 17.00 -8.31 9.50
N THR A 147 16.46 -7.26 8.88
CA THR A 147 15.28 -7.35 8.00
C THR A 147 15.60 -7.14 6.52
N GLN A 148 16.85 -6.80 6.17
CA GLN A 148 17.27 -6.47 4.81
C GLN A 148 16.88 -7.53 3.77
N SER A 149 17.16 -8.81 4.04
CA SER A 149 16.84 -9.90 3.10
C SER A 149 15.34 -10.03 2.86
N THR A 150 14.55 -9.92 3.92
CA THR A 150 13.09 -9.93 3.85
C THR A 150 12.54 -8.74 3.06
N ILE A 151 13.06 -7.53 3.29
CA ILE A 151 12.62 -6.32 2.58
C ILE A 151 12.97 -6.43 1.08
N LEU A 152 14.19 -6.83 0.73
CA LEU A 152 14.60 -6.99 -0.66
C LEU A 152 13.77 -8.05 -1.38
N ARG A 153 13.57 -9.21 -0.75
CA ARG A 153 12.70 -10.27 -1.29
C ARG A 153 11.27 -9.79 -1.51
N THR A 154 10.76 -8.97 -0.60
CA THR A 154 9.41 -8.40 -0.72
C THR A 154 9.33 -7.40 -1.87
N ALA A 155 10.37 -6.58 -2.07
CA ALA A 155 10.47 -5.68 -3.22
C ALA A 155 10.47 -6.45 -4.55
N ASP A 156 11.22 -7.55 -4.64
CA ASP A 156 11.28 -8.39 -5.84
C ASP A 156 9.92 -9.06 -6.14
N ARG A 157 9.22 -9.53 -5.11
CA ARG A 157 7.85 -10.09 -5.25
C ARG A 157 6.83 -9.04 -5.66
N TRP A 158 6.92 -7.82 -5.11
CA TRP A 158 6.07 -6.71 -5.52
C TRP A 158 6.34 -6.32 -6.99
N GLU A 159 7.61 -6.29 -7.41
CA GLU A 159 8.00 -5.96 -8.78
C GLU A 159 7.48 -6.99 -9.79
N GLN A 160 7.50 -8.28 -9.43
CA GLN A 160 6.88 -9.35 -10.24
C GLN A 160 5.37 -9.11 -10.47
N LEU A 161 4.64 -8.68 -9.43
CA LEU A 161 3.22 -8.34 -9.56
C LEU A 161 3.01 -7.11 -10.44
N TRP A 162 3.86 -6.11 -10.26
CA TRP A 162 3.79 -4.89 -11.03
C TRP A 162 3.98 -5.15 -12.52
N HIS A 163 5.01 -5.92 -12.89
CA HIS A 163 5.23 -6.33 -14.29
C HIS A 163 4.10 -7.21 -14.82
N SER A 164 3.60 -8.16 -14.02
CA SER A 164 2.46 -8.99 -14.43
C SER A 164 1.19 -8.15 -14.70
N LEU A 165 1.00 -7.06 -13.95
CA LEU A 165 -0.10 -6.12 -14.15
C LEU A 165 0.11 -5.26 -15.41
N THR A 166 1.29 -4.67 -15.58
CA THR A 166 1.56 -3.76 -16.70
C THR A 166 1.68 -4.49 -18.05
N GLU A 167 2.16 -5.73 -18.07
CA GLU A 167 2.15 -6.59 -19.26
C GLU A 167 0.73 -6.96 -19.69
N ARG A 168 -0.18 -7.19 -18.72
CA ARG A 168 -1.60 -7.45 -19.00
C ARG A 168 -2.32 -6.21 -19.54
N ASP A 169 -2.00 -5.04 -19.01
CA ASP A 169 -2.64 -3.77 -19.41
C ASP A 169 -2.03 -3.18 -20.71
N GLY A 170 -0.90 -3.70 -21.17
CA GLY A 170 -0.19 -3.28 -22.39
C GLY A 170 -0.98 -3.46 -23.70
N SER A 171 -2.19 -4.03 -23.67
CA SER A 171 -3.06 -4.25 -24.83
C SER A 171 -4.27 -3.31 -24.87
N GLU A 172 -4.06 -1.98 -24.88
CA GLU A 172 -5.10 -0.92 -24.99
C GLU A 172 -5.72 -0.39 -23.68
N GLY A 173 -5.02 -0.46 -22.54
CA GLY A 173 -5.43 0.24 -21.31
C GLY A 173 -5.12 1.76 -21.34
N PRO A 174 -5.89 2.61 -20.64
CA PRO A 174 -5.51 4.01 -20.44
C PRO A 174 -4.19 4.09 -19.65
N PRO A 175 -3.33 5.08 -19.93
CA PRO A 175 -2.04 5.20 -19.27
C PRO A 175 -2.20 5.39 -17.76
N LEU A 176 -1.25 4.84 -16.98
CA LEU A 176 -1.18 5.06 -15.53
C LEU A 176 -1.15 6.57 -15.22
N LYS A 177 -1.94 7.00 -14.24
CA LYS A 177 -2.10 8.41 -13.88
C LYS A 177 -1.73 8.67 -12.42
N GLY A 178 -1.35 9.92 -12.15
CA GLY A 178 -1.14 10.42 -10.80
C GLY A 178 -0.02 9.68 -10.06
N PHE A 179 -0.36 9.12 -8.90
CA PHE A 179 0.58 8.41 -8.02
C PHE A 179 1.10 7.10 -8.62
N THR A 180 0.21 6.33 -9.26
CA THR A 180 0.50 4.97 -9.76
C THR A 180 1.60 4.90 -10.82
N LYS A 181 1.83 5.99 -11.57
CA LYS A 181 2.88 6.06 -12.58
C LYS A 181 4.29 6.00 -11.98
N ASN A 182 4.45 6.35 -10.70
CA ASN A 182 5.75 6.43 -10.04
C ASN A 182 6.06 5.16 -9.21
N ASN A 183 5.25 4.10 -9.33
CA ASN A 183 5.34 2.93 -8.47
C ASN A 183 6.68 2.20 -8.60
N GLU A 184 7.29 2.17 -9.79
CA GLU A 184 8.60 1.57 -10.02
C GLU A 184 9.72 2.35 -9.32
N GLU A 185 9.64 3.68 -9.34
CA GLU A 185 10.54 4.58 -8.65
C GLU A 185 10.43 4.40 -7.13
N LEU A 186 9.22 4.17 -6.62
CA LEU A 186 8.99 3.87 -5.20
C LEU A 186 9.66 2.55 -4.78
N CYS A 187 9.60 1.52 -5.62
CA CYS A 187 10.31 0.25 -5.39
C CYS A 187 11.82 0.40 -5.46
N SER A 188 12.31 1.11 -6.48
CA SER A 188 13.73 1.47 -6.59
C SER A 188 14.20 2.23 -5.35
N PHE A 189 13.36 3.10 -4.80
CA PHE A 189 13.65 3.85 -3.58
C PHE A 189 13.83 2.96 -2.35
N VAL A 190 13.01 1.92 -2.17
CA VAL A 190 13.21 0.92 -1.10
C VAL A 190 14.61 0.32 -1.18
N ARG A 191 15.03 -0.10 -2.38
CA ARG A 191 16.37 -0.69 -2.60
C ARG A 191 17.49 0.32 -2.34
N MET A 192 17.30 1.59 -2.70
CA MET A 192 18.25 2.66 -2.38
C MET A 192 18.40 2.87 -0.86
N LEU A 193 17.29 2.90 -0.11
CA LEU A 193 17.33 3.05 1.35
C LEU A 193 18.12 1.91 2.03
N ILE A 194 17.99 0.69 1.54
CA ILE A 194 18.73 -0.48 2.04
C ILE A 194 20.22 -0.33 1.75
N ARG A 195 20.60 0.04 0.53
CA ARG A 195 22.00 0.29 0.14
C ARG A 195 22.62 1.39 0.99
N ALA A 196 21.87 2.46 1.22
CA ALA A 196 22.29 3.60 2.04
C ALA A 196 22.48 3.24 3.51
N GLY A 197 21.63 2.36 4.07
CA GLY A 197 21.79 1.87 5.44
C GLY A 197 23.08 1.08 5.69
N ASN A 198 23.72 0.59 4.62
CA ASN A 198 25.01 -0.10 4.68
C ASN A 198 26.21 0.82 4.45
N ALA A 199 25.99 2.12 4.23
CA ALA A 199 27.04 3.09 3.92
C ALA A 199 26.96 4.32 4.85
N GLU A 200 28.00 4.55 5.64
CA GLU A 200 28.15 5.83 6.34
C GLU A 200 28.70 6.88 5.37
N VAL A 201 27.89 7.90 5.14
CA VAL A 201 28.22 8.97 4.20
C VAL A 201 28.07 10.32 4.88
N THR A 202 29.19 11.00 5.09
CA THR A 202 29.23 12.34 5.66
C THR A 202 28.37 13.31 4.85
N GLY A 203 27.49 14.04 5.54
CA GLY A 203 26.61 15.05 4.95
C GLY A 203 25.34 14.51 4.29
N CYS A 204 25.09 13.20 4.31
CA CYS A 204 23.84 12.62 3.81
C CYS A 204 22.88 12.29 4.96
N ARG A 205 21.83 13.08 5.14
CA ARG A 205 20.84 12.84 6.23
C ARG A 205 20.12 11.49 6.11
N TYR A 206 19.99 10.99 4.88
CA TYR A 206 19.38 9.69 4.58
C TYR A 206 20.29 8.50 4.90
N THR A 207 21.55 8.69 5.29
CA THR A 207 22.37 7.60 5.88
C THR A 207 22.37 7.65 7.41
N THR A 208 22.21 8.83 8.00
CA THR A 208 22.28 9.04 9.46
C THR A 208 20.93 9.12 10.17
N ILE A 209 19.82 8.84 9.48
CA ILE A 209 18.46 8.80 10.06
C ILE A 209 18.11 10.11 10.78
N GLN A 210 18.45 11.24 10.15
CA GLN A 210 18.15 12.56 10.70
C GLN A 210 16.95 13.18 9.95
N PRO A 211 15.84 13.51 10.64
CA PRO A 211 14.72 14.21 10.03
C PRO A 211 15.14 15.53 9.37
N THR A 212 14.39 15.94 8.36
CA THR A 212 14.63 17.18 7.62
C THR A 212 13.32 17.75 7.09
N ASP A 213 13.24 19.07 6.97
CA ASP A 213 12.19 19.83 6.29
C ASP A 213 12.60 20.28 4.88
N ASP A 214 13.84 19.99 4.47
CA ASP A 214 14.41 20.38 3.19
C ASP A 214 14.46 19.20 2.22
N ILE A 215 13.57 19.25 1.22
CA ILE A 215 13.47 18.28 0.11
C ILE A 215 14.77 18.24 -0.71
N GLY A 216 15.62 19.27 -0.65
CA GLY A 216 16.95 19.28 -1.24
C GLY A 216 17.81 18.10 -0.78
N HIS A 217 17.67 17.65 0.47
CA HIS A 217 18.37 16.46 0.96
C HIS A 217 17.88 15.16 0.31
N LEU A 218 16.58 15.04 0.01
CA LEU A 218 16.04 13.91 -0.75
C LEU A 218 16.64 13.90 -2.15
N ASN A 219 16.64 15.04 -2.83
CA ASN A 219 17.19 15.15 -4.19
C ASN A 219 18.68 14.80 -4.23
N GLN A 220 19.47 15.27 -3.24
CA GLN A 220 20.88 14.89 -3.12
C GLN A 220 21.06 13.40 -2.88
N PHE A 221 20.21 12.80 -2.06
CA PHE A 221 20.21 11.36 -1.80
C PHE A 221 19.91 10.57 -3.09
N LEU A 222 18.85 10.93 -3.81
CA LEU A 222 18.47 10.32 -5.08
C LEU A 222 19.59 10.42 -6.11
N LYS A 223 20.25 11.58 -6.26
CA LYS A 223 21.38 11.74 -7.19
C LYS A 223 22.59 10.88 -6.84
N ARG A 224 22.76 10.51 -5.57
CA ARG A 224 23.93 9.80 -5.08
C ARG A 224 23.76 8.29 -5.07
N PHE A 225 22.56 7.81 -4.77
CA PHE A 225 22.24 6.39 -4.63
C PHE A 225 21.32 5.85 -5.74
N GLY A 226 20.70 6.74 -6.51
CA GLY A 226 19.99 6.42 -7.75
C GLY A 226 21.01 5.95 -8.76
N ALA A 227 20.99 4.65 -9.04
CA ALA A 227 21.65 4.13 -10.22
C ALA A 227 20.99 4.75 -11.46
N VAL A 228 21.80 5.25 -12.37
CA VAL A 228 21.42 5.42 -13.79
C VAL A 228 21.13 4.05 -14.36
#